data_AF-A0AAX2QIW1-F1
#
_entry.id   AF-A0AAX2QIW1-F1
#
_cell.length_a   1.000
_cell.length_b   1.000
_cell.length_c   1.000
_cell.angle_alpha   90.00
_cell.angle_beta   90.00
_cell.angle_gamma   90.00
#
_symmetry.space_group_name_H-M   'P 1'
#
loop_
_entity.id
_entity.type
_entity.pdbx_description
1 polymer ?
#
loop_
_entity_poly.entity_id
_entity_poly.type
_entity_poly.pdbx_seq_one_letter_code
_entity_poly.pdbx_strand_id
1 'polypeptide(L)'
;MSAIDFSDPATIALLTEALTAAGVDGLEISRPGGQLRIIVAGKDGARISSTGATPRALGFASVIMKAPMAGRFLVEHPTSTTPQNLPRSVSNADIVGFVGVGHILLPLRAGRSGVLTRLLAEPDALVGFGDPLFEIEFPS
;
A
#
# COMPACT_ATOMS: atom_id res chain seq x y z
N MET A 1 -15.40 -29.49 -18.13
CA MET A 1 -15.08 -29.49 -16.68
C MET A 1 -15.98 -28.46 -16.05
N SER A 2 -16.84 -28.87 -15.12
CA SER A 2 -17.64 -27.92 -14.34
C SER A 2 -16.69 -26.99 -13.59
N ALA A 3 -16.94 -25.68 -13.63
CA ALA A 3 -16.15 -24.73 -12.87
C ALA A 3 -16.30 -25.06 -11.37
N ILE A 4 -15.17 -25.18 -10.67
CA ILE A 4 -15.18 -25.33 -9.21
C ILE A 4 -15.78 -24.05 -8.63
N ASP A 5 -16.82 -24.18 -7.80
CA ASP A 5 -17.42 -23.04 -7.12
C ASP A 5 -16.60 -22.70 -5.87
N PHE A 6 -15.77 -21.66 -5.96
CA PHE A 6 -14.95 -21.19 -4.84
C PHE A 6 -15.75 -20.41 -3.78
N SER A 7 -17.06 -20.26 -3.95
CA SER A 7 -17.95 -19.65 -2.95
C SER A 7 -18.64 -20.70 -2.06
N ASP A 8 -18.59 -21.98 -2.45
CA ASP A 8 -19.17 -23.07 -1.68
C ASP A 8 -18.38 -23.33 -0.38
N PRO A 9 -19.02 -23.26 0.81
CA PRO A 9 -18.36 -23.49 2.08
C PRO A 9 -17.68 -24.86 2.20
N ALA A 10 -18.23 -25.92 1.58
CA ALA A 10 -17.62 -27.24 1.64
C ALA A 10 -16.30 -27.29 0.85
N THR A 11 -16.27 -26.64 -0.31
CA THR A 11 -15.06 -26.44 -1.12
C THR A 11 -13.99 -25.64 -0.36
N ILE A 12 -14.38 -24.58 0.36
CA ILE A 12 -13.47 -23.78 1.19
C ILE A 12 -12.88 -24.62 2.35
N ALA A 13 -13.71 -25.43 3.01
CA ALA A 13 -13.26 -26.31 4.09
C ALA A 13 -12.24 -27.35 3.60
N LEU A 14 -12.53 -28.00 2.47
CA LEU A 14 -11.63 -28.97 1.83
C LEU A 14 -10.26 -28.36 1.50
N LEU A 15 -10.26 -27.16 0.89
CA LEU A 15 -9.01 -26.45 0.56
C LEU A 15 -8.21 -26.09 1.81
N THR A 16 -8.89 -25.67 2.88
CA THR A 16 -8.24 -25.31 4.15
C THR A 16 -7.59 -26.53 4.80
N GLU A 17 -8.27 -27.68 4.80
CA GLU A 17 -7.73 -28.94 5.31
C GLU A 17 -6.52 -29.40 4.50
N ALA A 18 -6.60 -29.37 3.17
CA ALA A 18 -5.50 -29.76 2.30
C ALA A 18 -4.24 -28.89 2.50
N LEU A 19 -4.40 -27.58 2.64
CA LEU A 19 -3.29 -26.65 2.92
C LEU A 19 -2.71 -26.89 4.32
N THR A 20 -3.56 -27.15 5.32
CA THR A 20 -3.12 -27.45 6.69
C THR A 20 -2.33 -28.75 6.75
N ALA A 21 -2.81 -29.81 6.10
CA ALA A 21 -2.14 -31.11 6.06
C ALA A 21 -0.79 -31.05 5.33
N ALA A 22 -0.68 -30.18 4.33
CA ALA A 22 0.58 -29.92 3.62
C ALA A 22 1.58 -29.09 4.44
N GLY A 23 1.19 -28.54 5.60
CA GLY A 23 2.06 -27.74 6.46
C GLY A 23 2.48 -26.40 5.84
N VAL A 24 1.68 -25.87 4.92
CA VAL A 24 1.96 -24.60 4.24
C VAL A 24 1.13 -23.47 4.85
N ASP A 25 1.71 -22.27 4.92
CA ASP A 25 1.03 -21.08 5.45
C ASP A 25 -0.03 -20.50 4.48
N GLY A 26 -0.06 -20.97 3.23
CA GLY A 26 -0.97 -20.48 2.21
C GLY A 26 -0.59 -20.88 0.79
N LEU A 27 -1.29 -20.29 -0.18
CA LEU A 27 -1.12 -20.51 -1.61
C LEU A 27 -1.06 -19.15 -2.34
N GLU A 28 -0.15 -19.01 -3.29
CA GLU A 28 -0.05 -17.83 -4.17
C GLU A 28 -0.04 -18.23 -5.64
N ILE A 29 -0.82 -17.52 -6.47
CA ILE A 29 -0.93 -17.71 -7.90
C ILE A 29 -0.69 -16.36 -8.59
N SER A 30 0.38 -16.27 -9.39
CA SER A 30 0.74 -15.06 -10.14
C SER A 30 0.53 -15.28 -11.64
N ARG A 31 -0.09 -14.31 -12.30
CA ARG A 31 -0.28 -14.26 -13.77
C ARG A 31 -0.02 -12.84 -14.27
N PRO A 32 0.23 -12.63 -15.58
CA PRO A 32 0.45 -11.29 -16.14
C PRO A 32 -0.70 -10.29 -15.90
N GLY A 33 -1.90 -10.76 -15.56
CA GLY A 33 -3.08 -9.93 -15.26
C GLY A 33 -3.40 -9.78 -13.77
N GLY A 34 -2.58 -10.31 -12.86
CA GLY A 34 -2.81 -10.16 -11.42
C GLY A 34 -2.26 -11.29 -10.57
N GLN A 35 -2.37 -11.10 -9.26
CA GLN A 35 -1.93 -12.05 -8.24
C GLN A 35 -3.11 -12.43 -7.33
N LEU A 36 -3.19 -13.70 -6.95
CA LEU A 36 -4.13 -14.22 -5.97
C LEU A 36 -3.33 -14.87 -4.84
N ARG A 37 -3.60 -14.49 -3.59
CA ARG A 37 -2.99 -15.07 -2.40
C ARG A 37 -4.07 -15.53 -1.42
N ILE A 38 -3.98 -16.78 -0.98
CA ILE A 38 -4.83 -17.42 0.03
C ILE A 38 -3.93 -17.73 1.22
N ILE A 39 -4.35 -17.36 2.43
CA ILE A 39 -3.56 -17.53 3.66
C ILE A 39 -4.38 -18.39 4.63
N VAL A 40 -3.74 -19.42 5.20
CA VAL A 40 -4.35 -20.22 6.26
C VAL A 40 -4.25 -19.42 7.56
N ALA A 41 -5.38 -19.15 8.20
CA ALA A 41 -5.41 -18.48 9.49
C ALA A 41 -4.66 -19.34 10.53
N GLY A 42 -3.60 -18.80 11.14
CA GLY A 42 -2.99 -19.41 12.33
C GLY A 42 -3.96 -19.42 13.52
N LYS A 43 -3.54 -20.04 14.63
CA LYS A 43 -4.32 -20.10 15.89
C LYS A 43 -4.80 -18.73 16.41
N ASP A 44 -4.14 -17.65 16.02
CA ASP A 44 -4.48 -16.26 16.37
C ASP A 44 -5.44 -15.57 15.36
N GLY A 45 -5.97 -16.32 14.39
CA GLY A 45 -6.86 -15.83 13.35
C GLY A 45 -6.14 -15.04 12.27
N ALA A 46 -6.55 -15.22 11.00
CA ALA A 46 -6.13 -14.31 9.95
C ALA A 46 -6.76 -12.94 10.23
N ARG A 47 -5.94 -11.96 10.62
CA ARG A 47 -6.36 -10.55 10.68
C ARG A 47 -6.55 -10.05 9.25
N ILE A 48 -7.72 -10.33 8.70
CA ILE A 48 -8.26 -9.53 7.62
C ILE A 48 -8.48 -8.15 8.24
N SER A 49 -7.80 -7.12 7.73
CA SER A 49 -8.14 -5.73 8.06
C SER A 49 -9.55 -5.46 7.57
N SER A 50 -10.55 -5.83 8.36
CA SER A 50 -11.90 -5.37 8.19
C SER A 50 -11.91 -3.90 8.59
N THR A 51 -11.97 -3.03 7.59
CA THR A 51 -12.30 -1.64 7.80
C THR A 51 -13.75 -1.60 8.26
N GLY A 52 -13.97 -1.80 9.57
CA GLY A 52 -15.26 -1.62 10.19
C GLY A 52 -15.70 -0.18 9.96
N ALA A 53 -16.75 -0.01 9.17
CA ALA A 53 -17.39 1.28 8.95
C ALA A 53 -18.07 1.72 10.25
N THR A 54 -17.31 2.37 11.14
CA THR A 54 -17.89 3.26 12.14
C THR A 54 -18.41 4.51 11.41
N PRO A 55 -19.58 5.06 11.76
CA PRO A 55 -20.08 6.30 11.15
C PRO A 55 -19.05 7.42 11.39
N ARG A 56 -18.27 7.75 10.36
CA ARG A 56 -17.22 8.75 10.48
C ARG A 56 -17.85 10.12 10.33
N ALA A 57 -17.73 10.93 11.37
CA ALA A 57 -17.99 12.36 11.30
C ALA A 57 -17.27 12.95 10.08
N LEU A 58 -17.94 13.86 9.37
CA LEU A 58 -17.40 14.61 8.23
C LEU A 58 -16.05 15.24 8.62
N GLY A 59 -14.97 14.61 8.22
CA GLY A 59 -13.63 14.94 8.68
C GLY A 59 -12.59 14.29 7.79
N PHE A 60 -11.68 15.10 7.27
CA PHE A 60 -10.59 14.66 6.42
C PHE A 60 -9.85 13.48 7.06
N ALA A 61 -9.64 12.41 6.29
CA ALA A 61 -8.85 11.29 6.75
C ALA A 61 -7.38 11.58 6.43
N SER A 62 -6.60 11.91 7.47
CA SER A 62 -5.13 12.00 7.36
C SER A 62 -4.53 10.60 7.29
N VAL A 63 -3.67 10.39 6.30
CA VAL A 63 -2.95 9.14 6.01
C VAL A 63 -1.48 9.44 5.87
N ILE A 64 -0.65 8.56 6.44
CA ILE A 64 0.81 8.63 6.32
C ILE A 64 1.24 7.81 5.10
N MET A 65 1.85 8.49 4.12
CA MET A 65 2.57 7.82 3.03
C MET A 65 3.92 7.33 3.56
N LYS A 66 4.19 6.05 3.33
CA LYS A 66 5.42 5.40 3.78
C LYS A 66 6.35 5.07 2.61
N ALA A 67 7.64 5.01 2.91
CA ALA A 67 8.65 4.60 1.95
C ALA A 67 8.42 3.14 1.51
N PRO A 68 8.28 2.88 0.20
CA PRO A 68 8.03 1.53 -0.31
C PRO A 68 9.30 0.66 -0.32
N MET A 69 10.47 1.26 -0.10
CA MET A 69 11.76 0.59 0.04
C MET A 69 12.79 1.55 0.66
N ALA A 70 13.95 1.01 1.04
CA ALA A 70 15.05 1.83 1.51
C ALA A 70 15.73 2.61 0.36
N GLY A 71 16.14 3.84 0.63
CA GLY A 71 16.81 4.69 -0.35
C GLY A 71 16.94 6.14 0.12
N ARG A 72 17.24 7.03 -0.82
CA ARG A 72 17.32 8.48 -0.58
C ARG A 72 15.99 9.15 -0.90
N PHE A 73 15.40 9.83 0.05
CA PHE A 73 14.12 10.50 -0.17
C PHE A 73 14.33 11.82 -0.91
N LEU A 74 13.65 11.99 -2.03
CA LEU A 74 13.73 13.20 -2.85
C LEU A 74 12.32 13.77 -3.03
N VAL A 75 12.10 15.00 -2.57
CA VAL A 75 10.80 15.67 -2.71
C VAL A 75 10.51 16.01 -4.18
N GLU A 76 11.57 16.23 -4.95
CA GLU A 76 11.49 16.62 -6.36
C GLU A 76 12.42 15.77 -7.24
N HIS A 77 12.15 15.81 -8.54
CA HIS A 77 13.06 15.22 -9.50
C HIS A 77 14.40 16.01 -9.49
N PRO A 78 15.58 15.36 -9.60
CA PRO A 78 16.88 16.04 -9.54
C PRO A 78 17.10 17.15 -10.59
N THR A 79 16.30 17.16 -11.66
CA THR A 79 16.33 18.19 -12.71
C THR A 79 15.19 19.21 -12.59
N SER A 80 14.37 19.12 -11.53
CA SER A 80 13.32 20.09 -11.24
C SER A 80 13.95 21.42 -10.83
N THR A 81 13.40 22.51 -11.34
CA THR A 81 13.80 23.88 -10.98
C THR A 81 12.77 24.58 -10.09
N THR A 82 11.67 23.90 -9.76
CA THR A 82 10.51 24.52 -9.12
C THR A 82 10.23 23.88 -7.76
N PRO A 83 10.57 24.58 -6.66
CA PRO A 83 10.30 24.13 -5.31
C PRO A 83 8.83 23.77 -5.10
N GLN A 84 8.53 22.57 -4.59
CA GLN A 84 7.18 22.18 -4.22
C GLN A 84 6.89 22.54 -2.76
N ASN A 85 6.08 23.59 -2.59
CA ASN A 85 5.61 24.01 -1.27
C ASN A 85 4.43 23.14 -0.80
N LEU A 86 4.33 22.99 0.52
CA LEU A 86 3.21 22.37 1.21
C LEU A 86 2.45 23.42 2.04
N PRO A 87 1.13 23.26 2.24
CA PRO A 87 0.28 22.21 1.69
C PRO A 87 -0.02 22.41 0.20
N ARG A 88 -0.24 21.32 -0.54
CA ARG A 88 -0.67 21.38 -1.94
C ARG A 88 -1.65 20.28 -2.33
N SER A 89 -2.56 20.60 -3.25
CA SER A 89 -3.46 19.60 -3.83
C SER A 89 -2.72 18.64 -4.75
N VAL A 90 -3.13 17.38 -4.73
CA VAL A 90 -2.61 16.30 -5.57
C VAL A 90 -3.76 15.53 -6.21
N SER A 91 -3.58 15.09 -7.44
CA SER A 91 -4.44 14.11 -8.12
C SER A 91 -3.96 12.68 -7.86
N ASN A 92 -4.81 11.68 -8.12
CA ASN A 92 -4.44 10.26 -7.99
C ASN A 92 -3.13 9.90 -8.73
N ALA A 93 -2.96 10.42 -9.96
CA ALA A 93 -1.83 10.09 -10.81
C ALA A 93 -0.55 10.90 -10.49
N ASP A 94 -0.66 11.91 -9.63
CA ASP A 94 0.46 12.81 -9.36
C ASP A 94 1.60 12.09 -8.65
N ILE A 95 2.82 12.41 -9.10
CA ILE A 95 4.04 12.03 -8.40
C ILE A 95 4.31 13.11 -7.34
N VAL A 96 4.40 12.68 -6.09
CA VAL A 96 4.58 13.57 -4.93
C VAL A 96 6.02 13.63 -4.41
N GLY A 97 6.86 12.71 -4.89
CA GLY A 97 8.27 12.62 -4.57
C GLY A 97 8.88 11.34 -5.15
N PHE A 98 10.09 11.01 -4.75
CA PHE A 98 10.84 9.86 -5.21
C PHE A 98 11.64 9.21 -4.07
N VAL A 99 11.93 7.92 -4.24
CA VAL A 99 12.99 7.23 -3.51
C VAL A 99 14.09 6.86 -4.50
N GLY A 100 15.27 7.45 -4.31
CA GLY A 100 16.46 7.17 -5.10
C GLY A 100 17.23 5.97 -4.59
N VAL A 101 17.58 5.04 -5.49
CA VAL A 101 18.35 3.83 -5.20
C VAL A 101 19.43 3.68 -6.27
N GLY A 102 20.66 4.06 -5.93
CA GLY A 102 21.72 4.22 -6.92
C GLY A 102 21.28 5.19 -8.02
N HIS A 103 21.18 4.71 -9.25
CA HIS A 103 20.77 5.50 -10.43
C HIS A 103 19.27 5.40 -10.74
N ILE A 104 18.48 4.68 -9.93
CA ILE A 104 17.05 4.49 -10.14
C ILE A 104 16.27 5.48 -9.29
N LEU A 105 15.30 6.17 -9.89
CA LEU A 105 14.32 6.99 -9.20
C LEU A 105 12.96 6.27 -9.20
N LEU A 106 12.53 5.81 -8.02
CA LEU A 106 11.22 5.22 -7.84
C LEU A 106 10.19 6.32 -7.52
N PRO A 107 9.16 6.55 -8.37
CA PRO A 107 8.16 7.58 -8.12
C PRO A 107 7.19 7.19 -6.99
N LEU A 108 6.94 8.12 -6.08
CA LEU A 108 5.89 8.04 -5.07
C LEU A 108 4.63 8.67 -5.63
N ARG A 109 3.57 7.87 -5.81
CA ARG A 109 2.28 8.35 -6.33
C ARG A 109 1.30 8.60 -5.20
N ALA A 110 0.50 9.66 -5.31
CA ALA A 110 -0.54 9.97 -4.33
C ALA A 110 -1.58 8.84 -4.20
N GLY A 111 -1.94 8.17 -5.30
CA GLY A 111 -2.86 7.03 -5.34
C GLY A 111 -4.34 7.39 -5.12
N ARG A 112 -4.61 8.61 -4.63
CA ARG A 112 -5.94 9.22 -4.51
C ARG A 112 -5.79 10.74 -4.49
N SER A 113 -6.80 11.45 -5.00
CA SER A 113 -6.80 12.92 -4.94
C SER A 113 -6.98 13.41 -3.51
N GLY A 114 -6.16 14.38 -3.09
CA GLY A 114 -6.13 14.88 -1.72
C GLY A 114 -5.23 16.10 -1.56
N VAL A 115 -4.82 16.40 -0.33
CA VAL A 115 -3.90 17.49 0.00
C VAL A 115 -2.68 16.89 0.68
N LEU A 116 -1.50 17.08 0.10
CA LEU A 116 -0.21 16.79 0.70
C LEU A 116 0.06 17.90 1.73
N THR A 117 0.04 17.58 3.02
CA THR A 117 0.03 18.60 4.08
C THR A 117 1.40 18.82 4.69
N ARG A 118 2.20 17.75 4.85
CA ARG A 118 3.48 17.83 5.58
C ARG A 118 4.51 16.81 5.09
N LEU A 119 5.78 17.19 5.16
CA LEU A 119 6.93 16.29 5.07
C LEU A 119 7.19 15.68 6.45
N LEU A 120 7.37 14.35 6.48
CA LEU A 120 7.66 13.60 7.70
C LEU A 120 9.10 13.06 7.73
N ALA A 121 9.78 13.09 6.58
CA ALA A 121 11.21 12.85 6.45
C ALA A 121 11.87 14.11 5.86
N GLU A 122 13.11 14.37 6.26
CA GLU A 122 13.89 15.45 5.69
C GLU A 122 14.22 15.16 4.22
N PRO A 123 14.14 16.16 3.32
CA PRO A 123 14.64 16.02 1.96
C PRO A 123 16.08 15.52 1.94
N ASP A 124 16.41 14.63 1.01
CA ASP A 124 17.71 13.97 0.85
C ASP A 124 18.11 12.97 1.95
N ALA A 125 17.26 12.77 2.97
CA ALA A 125 17.53 11.80 4.01
C ALA A 125 17.53 10.35 3.48
N LEU A 126 18.32 9.50 4.13
CA LEU A 126 18.19 8.05 3.96
C LEU A 126 16.96 7.57 4.73
N VAL A 127 16.12 6.81 4.06
CA VAL A 127 14.89 6.22 4.60
C VAL A 127 14.93 4.72 4.40
N GLY A 128 14.33 3.96 5.31
CA GLY A 128 14.09 2.52 5.24
C GLY A 128 12.69 2.19 4.73
N PHE A 129 12.42 0.90 4.50
CA PHE A 129 11.07 0.44 4.18
C PHE A 129 10.11 0.77 5.33
N GLY A 130 8.98 1.41 5.01
CA GLY A 130 7.93 1.74 5.97
C GLY A 130 8.12 3.07 6.70
N ASP A 131 9.23 3.76 6.51
CA ASP A 131 9.48 5.07 7.13
C ASP A 131 8.46 6.11 6.62
N PRO A 132 7.97 7.01 7.50
CA PRO A 132 7.00 8.02 7.12
C PRO A 132 7.64 9.10 6.24
N LEU A 133 7.03 9.41 5.09
CA LEU A 133 7.54 10.39 4.14
C LEU A 133 6.67 11.64 4.06
N PHE A 134 5.35 11.43 3.93
CA PHE A 134 4.38 12.51 3.81
C PHE A 134 3.14 12.25 4.63
N GLU A 135 2.47 13.32 5.00
CA GLU A 135 1.08 13.33 5.45
C GLU A 135 0.17 13.77 4.31
N ILE A 136 -0.91 13.02 4.06
CA ILE A 136 -1.90 13.32 3.02
C ILE A 136 -3.29 13.29 3.64
N GLU A 137 -4.04 14.35 3.43
CA GLU A 137 -5.45 14.43 3.77
C GLU A 137 -6.32 14.11 2.56
N PHE A 138 -7.27 13.19 2.73
CA PHE A 138 -8.28 12.89 1.73
C PHE A 138 -9.63 13.47 2.13
N PRO A 139 -10.38 14.08 1.18
CA PRO A 139 -11.79 14.39 1.41
C PRO A 139 -12.54 13.09 1.71
N SER A 140 -13.40 13.13 2.73
CA SER A 140 -14.20 11.98 3.18
C SER A 140 -15.02 11.39 2.03
#